data_AF-A0A928HLA4-F1
#
_entry.id   AF-A0A928HLA4-F1
#
_cell.length_a   1.000
_cell.length_b   1.000
_cell.length_c   1.000
_cell.angle_alpha   90.00
_cell.angle_beta   90.00
_cell.angle_gamma   90.00
#
_symmetry.space_group_name_H-M   'P 1'
#
loop_
_entity.id
_entity.type
_entity.pdbx_description
1 polymer ?
#
loop_
_entity_poly.entity_id
_entity_poly.type
_entity_poly.pdbx_seq_one_letter_code
_entity_poly.pdbx_strand_id
1 'polypeptide(L)'
;MYLESFLLPSKETEEKLLKTRMWENAGPFGYVENAYPYGIFPPKGLFQLDFERVTILYGGNGSGKSTLLNLIASALKLKRISPPNSGEMWDLFAAACQIRMTKDEDGEGEGEGKFCRLPSHSRILTSDDVFDFMLAMRSQNDQVRENVESERQEWFHRREIPVRMQSMEDYENVRKQALICRKSLSRRQYLRETAGKEWKLGSNGETALEFFDSHLKEGALYCLDEPENSLAPKFQLELLQILSGLVRWGRCQFILATHSPFLLSLPGARIYDLDSRPVTLRKWWELENVRTCFRFFDENRHFFEDGK
;
A
#
# COMPACT_ATOMS: atom_id res chain seq x y z
N MET A 1 -8.18 -17.74 -5.56
CA MET A 1 -6.78 -17.30 -5.78
C MET A 1 -6.72 -16.79 -7.20
N TYR A 2 -5.94 -15.74 -7.48
CA TYR A 2 -6.00 -15.04 -8.78
C TYR A 2 -4.74 -15.26 -9.62
N LEU A 3 -3.57 -14.91 -9.06
CA LEU A 3 -2.27 -15.10 -9.68
C LEU A 3 -1.69 -16.46 -9.27
N GLU A 4 -1.30 -17.29 -10.24
CA GLU A 4 -0.72 -18.61 -10.01
C GLU A 4 0.81 -18.56 -10.08
N SER A 5 1.36 -18.05 -11.18
CA SER A 5 2.80 -17.93 -11.36
C SER A 5 3.21 -16.67 -12.13
N PHE A 6 4.43 -16.21 -11.88
CA PHE A 6 5.05 -15.08 -12.55
C PHE A 6 6.45 -15.47 -13.01
N LEU A 7 6.71 -15.39 -14.32
CA LEU A 7 8.02 -15.66 -14.90
C LEU A 7 8.73 -14.34 -15.21
N LEU A 8 9.95 -14.23 -14.69
CA LEU A 8 10.87 -13.15 -14.97
C LEU A 8 11.64 -13.43 -16.28
N PRO A 9 12.06 -12.38 -17.01
CA PRO A 9 12.87 -12.54 -18.19
C PRO A 9 14.21 -13.22 -17.84
N SER A 10 14.69 -14.08 -18.75
CA SER A 10 16.02 -14.68 -18.61
C SER A 10 17.11 -13.63 -18.82
N LYS A 11 18.34 -13.90 -18.35
CA LYS A 11 19.50 -13.03 -18.60
C LYS A 11 19.69 -12.71 -20.09
N GLU A 12 19.49 -13.69 -20.96
CA GLU A 12 19.60 -13.48 -22.41
C GLU A 12 18.51 -12.56 -22.96
N THR A 13 17.29 -12.69 -22.43
CA THR A 13 16.16 -11.82 -22.78
C THR A 13 16.43 -10.39 -22.32
N GLU A 14 16.92 -10.23 -21.09
CA GLU A 14 17.33 -8.95 -20.53
C GLU A 14 18.42 -8.28 -21.41
N GLU A 15 19.48 -9.00 -21.75
CA GLU A 15 20.55 -8.46 -22.60
C GLU A 15 20.05 -8.05 -24.00
N LYS A 16 19.11 -8.80 -24.57
CA LYS A 16 18.50 -8.46 -25.87
C LYS A 16 17.70 -7.16 -25.77
N LEU A 17 16.82 -7.03 -24.78
CA LEU A 17 16.00 -5.83 -24.59
C LEU A 17 16.87 -4.59 -24.36
N LEU A 18 17.93 -4.71 -23.55
CA LEU A 18 18.87 -3.61 -23.32
C LEU A 18 19.56 -3.17 -24.61
N LYS A 19 20.06 -4.12 -25.41
CA LYS A 19 20.70 -3.82 -26.71
C LYS A 19 19.73 -3.18 -27.69
N THR A 20 18.49 -3.66 -27.76
CA THR A 20 17.45 -3.05 -28.59
C THR A 20 17.20 -1.60 -28.17
N ARG A 21 17.07 -1.34 -26.86
CA ARG A 21 16.84 0.03 -26.38
C ARG A 21 18.02 0.96 -26.64
N MET A 22 19.25 0.50 -26.41
CA MET A 22 20.45 1.26 -26.76
C MET A 22 20.47 1.61 -28.25
N TRP A 23 20.11 0.66 -29.12
CA TRP A 23 20.02 0.90 -30.55
C TRP A 23 18.95 1.94 -30.92
N GLU A 24 17.80 1.94 -30.25
CA GLU A 24 16.75 2.96 -30.45
C GLU A 24 17.19 4.36 -30.04
N ASN A 25 18.00 4.49 -28.98
CA ASN A 25 18.41 5.79 -28.45
C ASN A 25 19.44 6.51 -29.34
N ALA A 26 20.45 5.80 -29.87
CA ALA A 26 21.41 6.38 -30.83
C ALA A 26 22.19 5.34 -31.66
N GLY A 27 21.57 4.20 -31.99
CA GLY A 27 22.20 3.15 -32.78
C GLY A 27 23.46 2.58 -32.09
N PRO A 28 24.61 2.47 -32.79
CA PRO A 28 25.85 1.94 -32.23
C PRO A 28 26.42 2.72 -31.02
N PHE A 29 26.02 3.99 -30.84
CA PHE A 29 26.51 4.87 -29.76
C PHE A 29 25.46 5.11 -28.68
N GLY A 30 24.29 4.47 -28.78
CA GLY A 30 23.23 4.67 -27.81
C GLY A 30 23.55 4.02 -26.47
N TYR A 31 23.07 4.67 -25.42
CA TYR A 31 23.24 4.22 -24.04
C TYR A 31 21.90 4.31 -23.32
N VAL A 32 21.82 3.61 -22.21
CA VAL A 32 20.70 3.67 -21.27
C VAL A 32 21.31 4.12 -19.95
N GLU A 33 20.92 5.30 -19.47
CA GLU A 33 21.44 5.84 -18.21
C GLU A 33 20.97 5.02 -17.01
N ASN A 34 19.68 4.66 -17.01
CA ASN A 34 19.06 3.91 -15.93
C ASN A 34 18.49 2.59 -16.46
N ALA A 35 19.31 1.53 -16.38
CA ALA A 35 18.91 0.18 -16.76
C ALA A 35 18.05 -0.53 -15.70
N TYR A 36 17.64 0.14 -14.62
CA TYR A 36 16.79 -0.46 -13.59
C TYR A 36 15.46 -0.96 -14.19
N PRO A 37 15.01 -2.20 -13.90
CA PRO A 37 15.50 -3.14 -12.87
C PRO A 37 16.37 -4.31 -13.39
N TYR A 38 17.07 -4.15 -14.51
CA TYR A 38 17.84 -5.22 -15.16
C TYR A 38 19.00 -5.72 -14.29
N GLY A 39 19.33 -7.01 -14.38
CA GLY A 39 20.45 -7.63 -13.68
C GLY A 39 20.23 -7.88 -12.19
N ILE A 40 19.07 -7.55 -11.62
CA ILE A 40 18.79 -7.76 -10.18
C ILE A 40 18.48 -9.22 -9.87
N PHE A 41 17.68 -9.89 -10.71
CA PHE A 41 17.14 -11.23 -10.40
C PHE A 41 17.94 -12.42 -10.95
N PRO A 42 18.53 -12.36 -12.17
CA PRO A 42 19.31 -13.50 -12.68
C PRO A 42 20.47 -13.95 -11.78
N PRO A 43 21.27 -13.06 -11.16
CA PRO A 43 22.33 -13.46 -10.22
C PRO A 43 21.79 -14.11 -8.93
N LYS A 44 20.50 -13.92 -8.63
CA LYS A 44 19.81 -14.55 -7.50
C LYS A 44 19.18 -15.89 -7.88
N GLY A 45 19.30 -16.33 -9.14
CA GLY A 45 18.68 -17.56 -9.61
C GLY A 45 17.15 -17.53 -9.56
N LEU A 46 16.54 -16.34 -9.56
CA LEU A 46 15.09 -16.17 -9.53
C LEU A 46 14.56 -16.01 -10.95
N PHE A 47 13.86 -17.03 -11.46
CA PHE A 47 13.27 -17.04 -12.80
C PHE A 47 11.75 -17.18 -12.80
N GLN A 48 11.21 -17.84 -11.78
CA GLN A 48 9.78 -18.08 -11.62
C GLN A 48 9.40 -17.92 -10.16
N LEU A 49 8.23 -17.34 -9.93
CA LEU A 49 7.55 -17.25 -8.64
C LEU A 49 6.21 -17.94 -8.75
N ASP A 50 5.99 -18.93 -7.90
CA ASP A 50 4.68 -19.54 -7.71
C ASP A 50 4.02 -18.94 -6.48
N PHE A 51 2.80 -18.47 -6.64
CA PHE A 51 2.07 -17.78 -5.60
C PHE A 51 1.21 -18.76 -4.79
N GLU A 52 0.79 -18.30 -3.63
CA GLU A 52 -0.29 -18.87 -2.82
C GLU A 52 -1.30 -17.77 -2.49
N ARG A 53 -2.33 -18.09 -1.70
CA ARG A 53 -3.23 -17.08 -1.12
C ARG A 53 -2.47 -15.98 -0.38
N VAL A 54 -1.37 -16.34 0.28
CA VAL A 54 -0.43 -15.41 0.90
C VAL A 54 0.97 -15.75 0.42
N THR A 55 1.60 -14.81 -0.25
CA THR A 55 3.00 -14.91 -0.69
C THR A 55 3.78 -13.75 -0.11
N ILE A 56 4.95 -14.02 0.48
CA ILE A 56 5.79 -13.00 1.09
C ILE A 56 7.17 -13.02 0.45
N LEU A 57 7.65 -11.84 0.08
CA LEU A 57 8.99 -11.55 -0.40
C LEU A 57 9.79 -11.01 0.80
N TYR A 58 10.67 -11.85 1.35
CA TYR A 58 11.54 -11.52 2.48
C TYR A 58 12.96 -11.17 2.00
N GLY A 59 13.64 -10.31 2.75
CA GLY A 59 15.06 -10.01 2.58
C GLY A 59 15.46 -8.64 3.13
N GLY A 60 16.75 -8.36 3.19
CA GLY A 60 17.32 -7.10 3.68
C GLY A 60 17.11 -5.92 2.74
N ASN A 61 17.59 -4.75 3.16
CA ASN A 61 17.54 -3.54 2.33
C ASN A 61 18.35 -3.74 1.04
N GLY A 62 17.79 -3.33 -0.10
CA GLY A 62 18.43 -3.54 -1.41
C GLY A 62 18.34 -4.96 -1.96
N SER A 63 17.61 -5.88 -1.32
CA SER A 63 17.39 -7.23 -1.87
C SER A 63 16.41 -7.27 -3.05
N GLY A 64 15.78 -6.14 -3.41
CA GLY A 64 14.89 -6.04 -4.57
C GLY A 64 13.45 -6.52 -4.32
N LYS A 65 13.01 -6.63 -3.05
CA LYS A 65 11.62 -7.00 -2.69
C LYS A 65 10.61 -6.03 -3.29
N SER A 66 10.78 -4.74 -2.99
CA SER A 66 9.94 -3.65 -3.47
C SER A 66 10.00 -3.60 -5.00
N THR A 67 11.18 -3.74 -5.59
CA THR A 67 11.35 -3.82 -7.06
C THR A 67 10.50 -4.94 -7.66
N LEU A 68 10.60 -6.15 -7.12
CA LEU A 68 9.85 -7.31 -7.61
C LEU A 68 8.34 -7.16 -7.42
N LEU A 69 7.91 -6.68 -6.26
CA LEU A 69 6.51 -6.44 -5.96
C LEU A 69 5.92 -5.38 -6.90
N ASN A 70 6.66 -4.30 -7.14
CA ASN A 70 6.27 -3.23 -8.05
C ASN A 70 6.21 -3.73 -9.50
N LEU A 71 7.14 -4.60 -9.93
CA LEU A 71 7.09 -5.23 -11.25
C LEU A 71 5.85 -6.09 -11.44
N ILE A 72 5.53 -6.93 -10.44
CA ILE A 72 4.30 -7.74 -10.46
C ILE A 72 3.07 -6.83 -10.57
N ALA A 73 3.02 -5.76 -9.78
CA ALA A 73 1.91 -4.80 -9.81
C ALA A 73 1.79 -4.06 -11.16
N SER A 74 2.91 -3.66 -11.77
CA SER A 74 2.95 -3.03 -13.09
C SER A 74 2.53 -3.99 -14.20
N ALA A 75 3.02 -5.22 -14.18
CA ALA A 75 2.67 -6.24 -15.17
C ALA A 75 1.18 -6.62 -15.09
N LEU A 76 0.61 -6.65 -13.89
CA LEU A 76 -0.83 -6.86 -13.65
C LEU A 76 -1.70 -5.60 -13.87
N LYS A 77 -1.08 -4.43 -14.12
CA LYS A 77 -1.75 -3.12 -14.23
C LYS A 77 -2.65 -2.82 -13.02
N LEU A 78 -2.15 -3.09 -11.81
CA LEU A 78 -2.87 -2.81 -10.57
C LEU A 78 -3.10 -1.31 -10.38
N LYS A 79 -4.20 -0.96 -9.68
CA LYS A 79 -4.42 0.41 -9.22
C LYS A 79 -3.32 0.79 -8.22
N ARG A 80 -2.83 2.01 -8.32
CA ARG A 80 -1.79 2.58 -7.44
C ARG A 80 -2.21 3.97 -7.01
N ILE A 81 -1.80 4.37 -5.81
CA ILE A 81 -1.91 5.76 -5.35
C ILE A 81 -0.60 6.48 -5.71
N SER A 82 0.54 5.92 -5.29
CA SER A 82 1.87 6.44 -5.66
C SER A 82 2.44 5.80 -6.93
N PRO A 83 3.13 6.59 -7.79
CA PRO A 83 3.86 6.07 -8.94
C PRO A 83 5.01 5.15 -8.48
N PRO A 84 5.32 4.07 -9.22
CA PRO A 84 6.49 3.26 -8.91
C PRO A 84 7.78 4.05 -9.10
N ASN A 85 8.82 3.64 -8.36
CA ASN A 85 10.19 3.90 -8.78
C ASN A 85 10.42 3.17 -10.12
N SER A 86 10.37 3.91 -11.22
CA SER A 86 10.57 3.41 -12.58
C SER A 86 11.84 3.98 -13.20
N GLY A 87 12.44 3.20 -14.11
CA GLY A 87 13.47 3.65 -15.02
C GLY A 87 12.96 3.58 -16.46
N GLU A 88 13.77 4.06 -17.40
CA GLU A 88 13.46 4.01 -18.84
C GLU A 88 13.11 2.57 -19.31
N MET A 89 13.77 1.58 -18.73
CA MET A 89 13.61 0.18 -19.09
C MET A 89 12.44 -0.52 -18.40
N TRP A 90 11.75 0.16 -17.47
CA TRP A 90 10.74 -0.44 -16.59
C TRP A 90 9.58 -1.08 -17.36
N ASP A 91 8.98 -0.31 -18.28
CA ASP A 91 7.81 -0.77 -19.02
C ASP A 91 8.15 -1.94 -19.96
N LEU A 92 9.34 -1.91 -20.57
CA LEU A 92 9.85 -3.01 -21.40
C LEU A 92 10.07 -4.27 -20.57
N PHE A 93 10.64 -4.13 -19.37
CA PHE A 93 10.84 -5.26 -18.46
C PHE A 93 9.51 -5.85 -18.00
N ALA A 94 8.56 -5.00 -17.58
CA ALA A 94 7.24 -5.43 -17.13
C ALA A 94 6.47 -6.13 -18.25
N ALA A 95 6.59 -5.66 -19.50
CA ALA A 95 5.98 -6.30 -20.67
C ALA A 95 6.65 -7.64 -21.04
N ALA A 96 7.93 -7.81 -20.73
CA ALA A 96 8.65 -9.07 -20.96
C ALA A 96 8.32 -10.17 -19.94
N CYS A 97 7.74 -9.81 -18.79
CA CYS A 97 7.32 -10.76 -17.77
C CYS A 97 6.08 -11.56 -18.22
N GLN A 98 6.06 -12.86 -17.93
CA GLN A 98 4.90 -13.70 -18.25
C GLN A 98 4.07 -13.99 -16.99
N ILE A 99 2.76 -13.84 -17.11
CA ILE A 99 1.81 -13.99 -16.00
C ILE A 99 0.92 -15.19 -16.29
N ARG A 100 0.77 -16.09 -15.31
CA ARG A 100 -0.26 -17.14 -15.34
C ARG A 100 -1.28 -16.87 -14.25
N MET A 101 -2.53 -16.74 -14.67
CA MET A 101 -3.67 -16.56 -13.78
C MET A 101 -4.28 -17.92 -13.48
N THR A 102 -4.96 -18.04 -12.33
CA THR A 102 -5.69 -19.25 -11.96
C THR A 102 -6.86 -19.47 -12.94
N LYS A 103 -7.27 -20.73 -13.16
CA LYS A 103 -8.48 -21.03 -13.95
C LYS A 103 -9.72 -20.78 -13.11
N ASP A 104 -10.74 -20.15 -13.67
CA ASP A 104 -12.02 -19.99 -12.98
C ASP A 104 -12.72 -21.35 -12.90
N GLU A 105 -12.74 -21.96 -11.71
CA GLU A 105 -13.52 -23.19 -11.45
C GLU A 105 -15.01 -22.87 -11.19
N ASP A 106 -15.34 -21.61 -10.86
CA ASP A 106 -16.67 -21.17 -10.39
C ASP A 106 -17.67 -20.80 -11.52
N GLY A 107 -17.29 -20.90 -12.80
CA GLY A 107 -18.27 -20.86 -13.92
C GLY A 107 -19.09 -19.57 -14.12
N GLU A 108 -18.77 -18.45 -13.45
CA GLU A 108 -19.48 -17.17 -13.65
C GLU A 108 -18.98 -16.36 -14.87
N GLY A 109 -17.92 -16.83 -15.55
CA GLY A 109 -17.48 -16.31 -16.84
C GLY A 109 -18.10 -17.11 -17.97
N GLU A 110 -18.88 -16.46 -18.85
CA GLU A 110 -19.36 -17.09 -20.09
C GLU A 110 -18.17 -17.58 -20.94
N GLY A 111 -17.91 -18.89 -20.95
CA GLY A 111 -16.98 -19.58 -21.87
C GLY A 111 -16.05 -20.59 -21.19
N GLU A 112 -15.98 -21.82 -21.75
CA GLU A 112 -15.09 -22.90 -21.34
C GLU A 112 -13.60 -22.45 -21.35
N GLY A 113 -12.91 -22.60 -20.21
CA GLY A 113 -11.46 -22.40 -20.11
C GLY A 113 -10.98 -20.96 -19.86
N LYS A 114 -11.83 -20.04 -19.40
CA LYS A 114 -11.40 -18.68 -19.04
C LYS A 114 -10.60 -18.63 -17.72
N PHE A 115 -9.53 -17.85 -17.75
CA PHE A 115 -8.70 -17.53 -16.59
C PHE A 115 -9.39 -16.49 -15.69
N CYS A 116 -9.17 -16.58 -14.38
CA CYS A 116 -9.64 -15.62 -13.38
C CYS A 116 -9.34 -14.18 -13.81
N ARG A 117 -10.39 -13.39 -14.05
CA ARG A 117 -10.23 -11.96 -14.30
C ARG A 117 -9.83 -11.26 -13.00
N LEU A 118 -8.79 -10.42 -13.07
CA LEU A 118 -8.35 -9.64 -11.94
C LEU A 118 -9.46 -8.70 -11.45
N PRO A 119 -9.84 -8.73 -10.15
CA PRO A 119 -10.89 -7.87 -9.62
C PRO A 119 -10.56 -6.39 -9.76
N SER A 120 -11.58 -5.56 -10.04
CA SER A 120 -11.43 -4.15 -10.40
C SER A 120 -10.88 -3.26 -9.29
N HIS A 121 -10.91 -3.71 -8.03
CA HIS A 121 -10.38 -3.01 -6.86
C HIS A 121 -9.01 -3.50 -6.39
N SER A 122 -8.42 -4.48 -7.09
CA SER A 122 -7.05 -4.95 -6.87
C SER A 122 -6.05 -3.79 -7.01
N ARG A 123 -5.11 -3.70 -6.08
CA ARG A 123 -4.22 -2.55 -5.95
C ARG A 123 -2.91 -2.89 -5.26
N ILE A 124 -1.92 -2.04 -5.46
CA ILE A 124 -0.72 -1.98 -4.62
C ILE A 124 -0.90 -0.89 -3.56
N LEU A 125 -0.44 -1.15 -2.35
CA LEU A 125 -0.34 -0.18 -1.25
C LEU A 125 1.11 -0.17 -0.76
N THR A 126 1.74 1.00 -0.72
CA THR A 126 3.11 1.19 -0.22
C THR A 126 3.12 1.93 1.11
N SER A 127 4.27 1.93 1.79
CA SER A 127 4.47 2.78 2.97
C SER A 127 4.28 4.27 2.69
N ASP A 128 4.63 4.72 1.48
CA ASP A 128 4.46 6.11 1.06
C ASP A 128 2.97 6.47 0.95
N ASP A 129 2.13 5.55 0.45
CA ASP A 129 0.67 5.77 0.39
C ASP A 129 0.07 5.99 1.79
N VAL A 130 0.53 5.20 2.77
CA VAL A 130 0.11 5.32 4.17
C VAL A 130 0.57 6.66 4.74
N PHE A 131 1.80 7.06 4.43
CA PHE A 131 2.38 8.32 4.89
C PHE A 131 1.66 9.54 4.30
N ASP A 132 1.40 9.53 2.99
CA ASP A 132 0.66 10.58 2.30
C ASP A 132 -0.78 10.70 2.82
N PHE A 133 -1.43 9.57 3.11
CA PHE A 133 -2.73 9.59 3.77
C PHE A 133 -2.69 10.27 5.14
N MET A 134 -1.68 9.96 5.96
CA MET A 134 -1.50 10.62 7.25
C MET A 134 -1.24 12.12 7.11
N LEU A 135 -0.44 12.54 6.12
CA LEU A 135 -0.19 13.96 5.84
C LEU A 135 -1.46 14.68 5.39
N ALA A 136 -2.24 14.08 4.50
CA ALA A 136 -3.51 14.62 4.04
C ALA A 136 -4.49 14.84 5.20
N MET A 137 -4.58 13.88 6.11
CA MET A 137 -5.42 13.97 7.31
C MET A 137 -4.97 15.09 8.25
N ARG A 138 -3.67 15.32 8.40
CA ARG A 138 -3.14 16.44 9.21
C ARG A 138 -3.44 17.78 8.57
N SER A 139 -3.15 17.93 7.27
CA SER A 139 -3.42 19.14 6.51
C SER A 139 -4.90 19.51 6.51
N GLN A 140 -5.80 18.53 6.34
CA GLN A 140 -7.25 18.77 6.45
C GLN A 140 -7.66 19.25 7.84
N ASN A 141 -7.07 18.71 8.90
CA ASN A 141 -7.38 19.15 10.26
C ASN A 141 -6.85 20.55 10.56
N ASP A 142 -5.68 20.91 10.04
CA ASP A 142 -5.15 22.27 10.16
C ASP A 142 -6.05 23.27 9.41
N GLN A 143 -6.51 22.92 8.21
CA GLN A 143 -7.48 23.74 7.48
C GLN A 143 -8.81 23.90 8.24
N VAL A 144 -9.32 22.82 8.84
CA VAL A 144 -10.54 22.89 9.66
C VAL A 144 -10.31 23.78 10.89
N ARG A 145 -9.14 23.72 11.53
CA ARG A 145 -8.81 24.58 12.67
C ARG A 145 -8.76 26.06 12.27
N GLU A 146 -8.12 26.37 11.16
CA GLU A 146 -8.08 27.74 10.61
C GLU A 146 -9.50 28.25 10.29
N ASN A 147 -10.32 27.42 9.64
CA ASN A 147 -11.72 27.75 9.33
C ASN A 147 -12.55 27.94 10.61
N VAL A 148 -12.36 27.09 11.62
CA VAL A 148 -13.05 27.20 12.92
C VAL A 148 -12.65 28.50 13.62
N GLU A 149 -11.38 28.89 13.56
CA GLU A 149 -10.90 30.14 14.18
C GLU A 149 -11.44 31.38 13.44
N SER A 150 -11.45 31.37 12.11
CA SER A 150 -12.08 32.42 11.30
C SER A 150 -13.58 32.55 11.61
N GLU A 151 -14.33 31.45 11.58
CA GLU A 151 -15.76 31.44 11.90
C GLU A 151 -16.05 31.84 13.36
N ARG A 152 -15.13 31.56 14.30
CA ARG A 152 -15.24 32.00 15.70
C ARG A 152 -15.10 33.51 15.84
N GLN A 153 -14.20 34.13 15.10
CA GLN A 153 -14.03 35.59 15.08
C GLN A 153 -15.24 36.26 14.43
N GLU A 154 -15.68 35.75 13.29
CA GLU A 154 -16.83 36.29 12.57
C GLU A 154 -18.17 36.11 13.30
N TRP A 155 -18.33 35.04 14.10
CA TRP A 155 -19.55 34.78 14.87
C TRP A 155 -19.98 35.97 15.75
N PHE A 156 -19.03 36.67 16.36
CA PHE A 156 -19.33 37.84 17.19
C PHE A 156 -19.78 39.04 16.35
N HIS A 157 -19.16 39.26 15.19
CA HIS A 157 -19.46 40.40 14.32
C HIS A 157 -20.75 40.22 13.50
N ARG A 158 -21.08 38.99 13.07
CA ARG A 158 -22.23 38.71 12.19
C ARG A 158 -23.60 38.74 12.90
N ARG A 159 -23.64 38.78 14.24
CA ARG A 159 -24.91 38.91 14.99
C ARG A 159 -25.56 40.28 14.85
N GLU A 160 -24.79 41.31 14.52
CA GLU A 160 -25.23 42.70 14.60
C GLU A 160 -25.44 43.36 13.22
N ILE A 161 -24.96 42.74 12.13
CA ILE A 161 -24.95 43.36 10.80
C ILE A 161 -26.01 42.73 9.89
N PRO A 162 -27.07 43.45 9.46
CA PRO A 162 -28.04 42.91 8.51
C PRO A 162 -27.42 42.75 7.11
N VAL A 163 -27.38 41.52 6.58
CA VAL A 163 -26.87 41.26 5.22
C VAL A 163 -27.99 41.51 4.20
N ARG A 164 -27.69 42.31 3.16
CA ARG A 164 -28.60 42.60 2.05
C ARG A 164 -28.06 41.92 0.79
N MET A 165 -28.82 41.04 0.16
CA MET A 165 -28.38 40.35 -1.07
C MET A 165 -28.26 41.34 -2.23
N GLN A 166 -27.06 41.48 -2.78
CA GLN A 166 -26.77 42.23 -4.00
C GLN A 166 -26.06 41.37 -5.06
N SER A 167 -25.39 40.28 -4.67
CA SER A 167 -24.72 39.33 -5.58
C SER A 167 -24.83 37.86 -5.14
N MET A 168 -24.29 36.93 -5.94
CA MET A 168 -24.17 35.51 -5.57
C MET A 168 -23.17 35.25 -4.43
N GLU A 169 -22.18 36.12 -4.22
CA GLU A 169 -21.25 36.04 -3.08
C GLU A 169 -21.95 36.39 -1.76
N ASP A 170 -23.02 37.18 -1.80
CA ASP A 170 -23.85 37.46 -0.63
C ASP A 170 -24.70 36.26 -0.20
N TYR A 171 -24.88 35.26 -1.06
CA TYR A 171 -25.66 34.07 -0.76
C TYR A 171 -25.08 33.30 0.43
N GLU A 172 -23.76 33.09 0.46
CA GLU A 172 -23.10 32.42 1.57
C GLU A 172 -23.21 33.23 2.86
N ASN A 173 -23.11 34.56 2.76
CA ASN A 173 -23.23 35.46 3.90
C ASN A 173 -24.63 35.42 4.52
N VAL A 174 -25.67 35.43 3.68
CA VAL A 174 -27.07 35.29 4.14
C VAL A 174 -27.34 33.90 4.70
N ARG A 175 -26.82 32.83 4.07
CA ARG A 175 -26.93 31.46 4.59
C ARG A 175 -26.30 31.34 5.98
N LYS A 176 -25.08 31.85 6.18
CA LYS A 176 -24.39 31.86 7.48
C LYS A 176 -25.17 32.66 8.51
N GLN A 177 -25.70 33.83 8.16
CA GLN A 177 -26.53 34.64 9.07
C GLN A 177 -27.83 33.93 9.47
N ALA A 178 -28.50 33.27 8.53
CA ALA A 178 -29.70 32.48 8.83
C ALA A 178 -29.41 31.33 9.80
N LEU A 179 -28.25 30.67 9.68
CA LEU A 179 -27.80 29.63 10.61
C LEU A 179 -27.53 30.19 12.03
N ILE A 180 -26.91 31.37 12.15
CA ILE A 180 -26.64 32.04 13.43
C ILE A 180 -27.94 32.42 14.16
N CYS A 181 -28.96 32.89 13.41
CA CYS A 181 -30.24 33.32 13.96
C CYS A 181 -31.15 32.14 14.38
N ARG A 182 -30.81 30.90 14.01
CA ARG A 182 -31.60 29.71 14.33
C ARG A 182 -31.44 29.34 15.81
N LYS A 183 -32.47 29.62 16.61
CA LYS A 183 -32.47 29.38 18.08
C LYS A 183 -32.18 27.93 18.52
N SER A 184 -32.34 26.96 17.63
CA SER A 184 -32.09 25.54 17.91
C SER A 184 -30.64 25.08 17.67
N LEU A 185 -29.78 25.93 17.07
CA LEU A 185 -28.39 25.56 16.78
C LEU A 185 -27.45 26.06 17.87
N SER A 186 -26.71 25.14 18.49
CA SER A 186 -25.63 25.51 19.41
C SER A 186 -24.45 26.10 18.61
N ARG A 187 -23.65 26.97 19.25
CA ARG A 187 -22.42 27.54 18.65
C ARG A 187 -21.47 26.45 18.13
N ARG A 188 -21.38 25.33 18.84
CA ARG A 188 -20.58 24.17 18.42
C ARG A 188 -21.14 23.50 17.16
N GLN A 189 -22.46 23.44 17.03
CA GLN A 189 -23.11 22.86 15.85
C GLN A 189 -23.01 23.79 14.64
N TYR A 190 -23.13 25.10 14.84
CA TYR A 190 -22.84 26.09 13.80
C TYR A 190 -21.43 25.92 13.24
N LEU A 191 -20.41 25.94 14.11
CA LEU A 191 -19.01 25.78 13.68
C LEU A 191 -18.79 24.46 12.93
N ARG A 192 -19.47 23.38 13.32
CA ARG A 192 -19.40 22.10 12.60
C ARG A 192 -20.02 22.15 11.20
N GLU A 193 -21.11 22.89 11.05
CA GLU A 193 -21.82 23.02 9.77
C GLU A 193 -21.15 24.02 8.81
N THR A 194 -20.42 25.02 9.33
CA THR A 194 -19.74 26.04 8.50
C THR A 194 -18.25 25.78 8.27
N ALA A 195 -17.48 25.49 9.33
CA ALA A 195 -16.04 25.25 9.23
C ALA A 195 -15.69 23.77 8.98
N GLY A 196 -16.65 22.87 9.21
CA GLY A 196 -16.45 21.42 9.13
C GLY A 196 -16.16 20.78 10.49
N LYS A 197 -15.85 19.48 10.45
CA LYS A 197 -15.58 18.68 11.65
C LYS A 197 -14.14 18.18 11.60
N GLU A 198 -13.37 18.49 12.64
CA GLU A 198 -12.05 17.88 12.82
C GLU A 198 -12.19 16.36 12.83
N TRP A 199 -11.37 15.70 12.04
CA TRP A 199 -11.19 14.27 12.13
C TRP A 199 -10.52 13.97 13.47
N LYS A 200 -10.96 12.90 14.14
CA LYS A 200 -10.23 12.43 15.32
C LYS A 200 -8.90 11.88 14.82
N LEU A 201 -7.83 12.65 14.97
CA LEU A 201 -6.48 12.14 14.79
C LEU A 201 -6.23 11.11 15.89
N GLY A 202 -6.19 9.84 15.51
CA GLY A 202 -5.58 8.81 16.33
C GLY A 202 -4.07 8.99 16.41
N SER A 203 -3.38 8.09 17.10
CA SER A 203 -1.92 7.98 16.95
C SER A 203 -1.56 7.68 15.49
N ASN A 204 -0.31 7.93 15.07
CA ASN A 204 0.11 7.63 13.69
C ASN A 204 -0.19 6.17 13.28
N GLY A 205 -0.05 5.23 14.23
CA GLY A 205 -0.37 3.83 14.00
C GLY A 205 -1.87 3.55 13.84
N GLU A 206 -2.74 4.30 14.53
CA GLU A 206 -4.20 4.19 14.38
C GLU A 206 -4.65 4.72 13.02
N THR A 207 -4.12 5.87 12.59
CA THR A 207 -4.41 6.43 11.26
C THR A 207 -3.91 5.50 10.14
N ALA A 208 -2.75 4.87 10.34
CA ALA A 208 -2.23 3.88 9.40
C ALA A 208 -3.11 2.61 9.34
N LEU A 209 -3.67 2.15 10.46
CA LEU A 209 -4.63 1.05 10.45
C LEU A 209 -5.95 1.44 9.77
N GLU A 210 -6.46 2.64 10.01
CA GLU A 210 -7.65 3.16 9.34
C GLU A 210 -7.45 3.24 7.81
N PHE A 211 -6.23 3.55 7.36
CA PHE A 211 -5.88 3.45 5.94
C PHE A 211 -6.06 2.03 5.41
N PHE A 212 -5.49 1.02 6.08
CA PHE A 212 -5.64 -0.38 5.63
C PHE A 212 -7.11 -0.83 5.67
N ASP A 213 -7.85 -0.53 6.73
CA ASP A 213 -9.26 -0.91 6.86
C ASP A 213 -10.15 -0.28 5.76
N SER A 214 -9.87 0.96 5.38
CA SER A 214 -10.63 1.65 4.32
C SER A 214 -10.27 1.20 2.89
N HIS A 215 -9.05 0.72 2.66
CA HIS A 215 -8.53 0.37 1.32
C HIS A 215 -8.58 -1.14 1.02
N LEU A 216 -8.51 -1.99 2.05
CA LEU A 216 -8.60 -3.43 1.92
C LEU A 216 -10.08 -3.85 1.90
N LYS A 217 -10.49 -4.48 0.82
CA LYS A 217 -11.85 -4.97 0.57
C LYS A 217 -11.78 -6.44 0.18
N GLU A 218 -12.89 -7.13 0.33
CA GLU A 218 -13.02 -8.54 -0.06
C GLU A 218 -12.91 -8.71 -1.58
N GLY A 219 -12.37 -9.85 -2.01
CA GLY A 219 -12.35 -10.31 -3.39
C GLY A 219 -11.37 -9.55 -4.27
N ALA A 220 -10.14 -9.30 -3.79
CA ALA A 220 -9.09 -8.63 -4.54
C ALA A 220 -7.70 -9.26 -4.36
N LEU A 221 -6.81 -8.93 -5.30
CA LEU A 221 -5.38 -9.14 -5.16
C LEU A 221 -4.74 -7.84 -4.64
N TYR A 222 -4.01 -7.96 -3.54
CA TYR A 222 -3.29 -6.85 -2.92
C TYR A 222 -1.79 -7.09 -2.94
N CYS A 223 -1.06 -6.09 -3.42
CA CYS A 223 0.39 -6.01 -3.24
C CYS A 223 0.67 -5.03 -2.09
N LEU A 224 1.37 -5.46 -1.04
CA LEU A 224 1.70 -4.62 0.13
C LEU A 224 3.21 -4.45 0.24
N ASP A 225 3.72 -3.24 0.09
CA ASP A 225 5.15 -2.92 0.18
C ASP A 225 5.46 -2.27 1.54
N GLU A 226 6.19 -3.00 2.38
CA GLU A 226 6.62 -2.60 3.72
C GLU A 226 5.49 -1.95 4.57
N PRO A 227 4.32 -2.60 4.71
CA PRO A 227 3.19 -2.05 5.46
C PRO A 227 3.51 -1.82 6.95
N GLU A 228 4.60 -2.40 7.47
CA GLU A 228 5.08 -2.21 8.83
C GLU A 228 5.76 -0.86 9.11
N ASN A 229 6.25 -0.13 8.10
CA ASN A 229 7.14 1.03 8.29
C ASN A 229 6.56 2.16 9.15
N SER A 230 5.22 2.24 9.25
CA SER A 230 4.50 3.24 10.08
C SER A 230 3.78 2.63 11.30
N LEU A 231 3.94 1.34 11.56
CA LEU A 231 3.17 0.59 12.57
C LEU A 231 4.04 0.14 13.74
N ALA A 232 3.63 0.47 14.96
CA ALA A 232 4.18 -0.14 16.18
C ALA A 232 3.83 -1.64 16.25
N PRO A 233 4.59 -2.49 17.00
CA PRO A 233 4.35 -3.93 17.08
C PRO A 233 2.91 -4.33 17.36
N LYS A 234 2.22 -3.61 18.26
CA LYS A 234 0.80 -3.82 18.57
C LYS A 234 -0.07 -3.69 17.30
N PHE A 235 0.12 -2.64 16.52
CA PHE A 235 -0.65 -2.40 15.31
C PHE A 235 -0.26 -3.31 14.15
N GLN A 236 0.98 -3.81 14.11
CA GLN A 236 1.38 -4.85 13.17
C GLN A 236 0.62 -6.17 13.44
N LEU A 237 0.37 -6.51 14.71
CA LEU A 237 -0.46 -7.65 15.09
C LEU A 237 -1.94 -7.43 14.74
N GLU A 238 -2.46 -6.22 14.87
CA GLU A 238 -3.82 -5.89 14.42
C GLU A 238 -3.94 -5.99 12.90
N LEU A 239 -2.96 -5.48 12.14
CA LEU A 239 -2.88 -5.66 10.70
C LEU A 239 -2.81 -7.14 10.31
N LEU A 240 -2.03 -7.95 11.03
CA LEU A 240 -1.97 -9.40 10.84
C LEU A 240 -3.36 -10.05 10.94
N GLN A 241 -4.17 -9.62 11.91
CA GLN A 241 -5.55 -10.12 12.09
C GLN A 241 -6.45 -9.71 10.92
N ILE A 242 -6.38 -8.45 10.47
CA ILE A 242 -7.14 -7.95 9.31
C ILE A 242 -6.80 -8.78 8.06
N LEU A 243 -5.51 -8.92 7.76
CA LEU A 243 -5.04 -9.69 6.60
C LEU A 243 -5.47 -11.15 6.69
N SER A 244 -5.29 -11.79 7.87
CA SER A 244 -5.71 -13.18 8.06
C SER A 244 -7.24 -13.35 7.91
N GLY A 245 -8.04 -12.37 8.31
CA GLY A 245 -9.50 -12.39 8.11
C GLY A 245 -9.86 -12.35 6.63
N LEU A 246 -9.24 -11.43 5.87
CA LEU A 246 -9.48 -11.25 4.44
C LEU A 246 -9.00 -12.44 3.59
N VAL A 247 -7.92 -13.11 3.99
CA VAL A 247 -7.45 -14.35 3.34
C VAL A 247 -8.44 -15.51 3.54
N ARG A 248 -8.99 -15.63 4.75
CA ARG A 248 -9.86 -16.77 5.11
C ARG A 248 -11.28 -16.60 4.57
N TRP A 249 -11.85 -15.42 4.75
CA TRP A 249 -13.27 -15.15 4.46
C TRP A 249 -13.47 -14.25 3.25
N GLY A 250 -12.55 -13.32 3.02
CA GLY A 250 -12.67 -12.29 1.99
C GLY A 250 -12.25 -12.73 0.58
N ARG A 251 -11.89 -13.99 0.32
CA ARG A 251 -11.36 -14.46 -0.98
C ARG A 251 -10.18 -13.62 -1.52
N CYS A 252 -9.42 -12.96 -0.65
CA CYS A 252 -8.30 -12.11 -1.07
C CYS A 252 -7.02 -12.93 -1.31
N GLN A 253 -6.17 -12.42 -2.22
CA GLN A 253 -4.80 -12.88 -2.38
C GLN A 253 -3.84 -11.75 -2.01
N PHE A 254 -2.85 -12.05 -1.19
CA PHE A 254 -1.85 -11.07 -0.77
C PHE A 254 -0.45 -11.44 -1.25
N ILE A 255 0.24 -10.46 -1.81
CA ILE A 255 1.67 -10.51 -2.12
C ILE A 255 2.32 -9.41 -1.29
N LEU A 256 3.11 -9.78 -0.29
CA LEU A 256 3.73 -8.83 0.64
C LEU A 256 5.22 -8.75 0.39
N ALA A 257 5.80 -7.56 0.43
CA ALA A 257 7.22 -7.34 0.67
C ALA A 257 7.36 -6.82 2.10
N THR A 258 7.97 -7.61 2.99
CA THR A 258 8.07 -7.24 4.42
C THR A 258 9.30 -7.87 5.06
N HIS A 259 9.84 -7.17 6.04
CA HIS A 259 10.88 -7.66 6.95
C HIS A 259 10.35 -7.83 8.38
N SER A 260 9.07 -7.51 8.63
CA SER A 260 8.44 -7.65 9.94
C SER A 260 8.30 -9.11 10.36
N PRO A 261 8.90 -9.53 11.49
CA PRO A 261 8.68 -10.87 12.06
C PRO A 261 7.20 -11.20 12.29
N PHE A 262 6.39 -10.18 12.63
CA PHE A 262 4.97 -10.36 12.89
C PHE A 262 4.21 -10.69 11.60
N LEU A 263 4.42 -9.95 10.51
CA LEU A 263 3.74 -10.20 9.24
C LEU A 263 4.23 -11.46 8.53
N LEU A 264 5.50 -11.83 8.73
CA LEU A 264 6.05 -13.11 8.25
C LEU A 264 5.33 -14.32 8.84
N SER A 265 4.72 -14.17 10.03
CA SER A 265 3.96 -15.23 10.69
C SER A 265 2.55 -15.47 10.11
N LEU A 266 2.17 -14.78 9.03
CA LEU A 266 0.87 -14.96 8.38
C LEU A 266 0.57 -16.46 8.11
N PRO A 267 -0.57 -16.99 8.57
CA PRO A 267 -0.89 -18.40 8.39
C PRO A 267 -0.97 -18.80 6.91
N GLY A 268 -0.24 -19.85 6.53
CA GLY A 268 -0.21 -20.34 5.15
C GLY A 268 0.63 -19.49 4.19
N ALA A 269 1.45 -18.58 4.70
CA ALA A 269 2.35 -17.78 3.87
C ALA A 269 3.43 -18.64 3.20
N ARG A 270 3.54 -18.52 1.89
CA ARG A 270 4.72 -18.96 1.12
C ARG A 270 5.75 -17.83 1.12
N ILE A 271 6.93 -18.07 1.70
CA ILE A 271 7.94 -17.01 1.87
C ILE A 271 9.15 -17.29 0.99
N TYR A 272 9.46 -16.35 0.10
CA TYR A 272 10.66 -16.31 -0.71
C TYR A 272 11.75 -15.51 0.00
N ASP A 273 12.90 -16.12 0.24
CA ASP A 273 14.07 -15.46 0.82
C ASP A 273 14.96 -14.88 -0.30
N LEU A 274 14.82 -13.58 -0.57
CA LEU A 274 15.58 -12.86 -1.60
C LEU A 274 17.03 -12.58 -1.20
N ASP A 275 17.42 -12.82 0.06
CA ASP A 275 18.82 -12.71 0.48
C ASP A 275 19.60 -13.99 0.14
N SER A 276 18.91 -15.13 0.09
CA SER A 276 19.50 -16.39 -0.36
C SER A 276 19.83 -16.38 -1.86
N ARG A 277 20.95 -17.02 -2.23
CA ARG A 277 21.40 -17.20 -3.62
C ARG A 277 21.70 -18.69 -3.86
N PRO A 278 20.86 -19.42 -4.62
CA PRO A 278 19.64 -18.97 -5.26
C PRO A 278 18.52 -18.62 -4.26
N VAL A 279 17.50 -17.89 -4.72
CA VAL A 279 16.29 -17.61 -3.91
C VAL A 279 15.62 -18.93 -3.54
N THR A 280 15.35 -19.11 -2.25
CA THR A 280 14.75 -20.33 -1.70
C THR A 280 13.49 -20.04 -0.89
N LEU A 281 12.65 -21.06 -0.78
CA LEU A 281 11.50 -21.02 0.14
C LEU A 281 11.97 -21.33 1.56
N ARG A 282 11.52 -20.53 2.52
CA ARG A 282 11.86 -20.68 3.94
C ARG A 282 10.60 -20.56 4.79
N LYS A 283 10.64 -21.20 5.96
CA LYS A 283 9.63 -20.96 6.99
C LYS A 283 10.01 -19.69 7.76
N TRP A 284 9.02 -18.95 8.26
CA TRP A 284 9.29 -17.65 8.88
C TRP A 284 10.25 -17.73 10.07
N TRP A 285 10.20 -18.80 10.87
CA TRP A 285 11.13 -19.02 12.00
C TRP A 285 12.55 -19.44 11.60
N GLU A 286 12.79 -19.71 10.32
CA GLU A 286 14.14 -20.03 9.80
C GLU A 286 14.88 -18.79 9.32
N LEU A 287 14.19 -17.67 9.14
CA LEU A 287 14.73 -16.43 8.60
C LEU A 287 15.65 -15.73 9.61
N GLU A 288 16.71 -15.10 9.11
CA GLU A 288 17.75 -14.52 9.95
C GLU A 288 17.24 -13.37 10.84
N ASN A 289 16.35 -12.52 10.31
CA ASN A 289 15.71 -11.46 11.09
C ASN A 289 14.92 -12.02 12.29
N VAL A 290 14.10 -13.05 12.07
CA VAL A 290 13.29 -13.68 13.10
C VAL A 290 14.18 -14.38 14.13
N ARG A 291 15.22 -15.09 13.68
CA ARG A 291 16.22 -15.71 14.56
C ARG A 291 16.99 -14.69 15.38
N THR A 292 17.24 -13.51 14.83
CA THR A 292 17.92 -12.42 15.54
C THR A 292 17.02 -11.86 16.64
N CYS A 293 15.75 -11.58 16.32
CA CYS A 293 14.77 -11.17 17.33
C CYS A 293 14.60 -12.25 18.42
N PHE A 294 14.49 -13.52 18.04
CA PHE A 294 14.35 -14.63 18.97
C PHE A 294 15.57 -14.73 19.91
N ARG A 295 16.80 -14.74 19.38
CA ARG A 295 18.02 -14.76 20.19
C ARG A 295 18.09 -13.60 21.18
N PHE A 296 17.75 -12.39 20.73
CA PHE A 296 17.73 -11.22 21.60
C PHE A 296 16.79 -11.40 22.80
N PHE A 297 15.55 -11.87 22.57
CA PHE A 297 14.60 -12.08 23.67
C PHE A 297 14.94 -13.30 24.53
N ASP A 298 15.55 -14.34 23.98
CA ASP A 298 15.98 -15.53 24.72
C ASP A 298 17.17 -15.22 25.63
N GLU A 299 18.17 -14.46 25.16
CA GLU A 299 19.30 -14.00 25.98
C GLU A 299 18.83 -13.09 27.14
N ASN A 300 17.81 -12.28 26.89
CA ASN A 300 17.22 -11.35 27.86
C ASN A 300 15.99 -11.93 28.58
N ARG A 301 15.78 -13.25 28.49
CA ARG A 301 14.57 -13.92 29.02
C ARG A 301 14.35 -13.68 30.51
N HIS A 302 15.43 -13.57 31.28
CA HIS A 302 15.39 -13.26 32.72
C HIS A 302 14.59 -11.99 33.04
N PHE A 303 14.66 -10.92 32.23
CA PHE A 303 13.87 -9.70 32.45
C PHE A 303 12.35 -9.91 32.33
N PHE A 304 11.91 -10.97 31.65
CA PHE A 304 10.49 -11.27 31.40
C PHE A 304 9.94 -12.36 32.34
N GLU A 305 10.81 -13.22 32.88
CA GLU A 305 10.44 -14.30 33.79
C GLU A 305 10.56 -13.92 35.26
N ASP A 306 11.50 -13.04 35.61
CA ASP A 306 11.74 -12.59 37.00
C ASP A 306 10.81 -11.45 37.44
N GLY A 307 9.61 -11.37 36.83
CA GLY A 307 8.50 -10.55 37.29
C GLY A 307 7.81 -11.08 38.57
N LYS A 308 8.60 -11.60 39.52
CA LYS A 308 8.22 -11.85 40.92
C LYS A 308 9.21 -11.18 41.86
#